data_AF-A0A928FGX7-F1
#
_entry.id   AF-A0A928FGX7-F1
#
_cell.length_a   1.000
_cell.length_b   1.000
_cell.length_c   1.000
_cell.angle_alpha   90.00
_cell.angle_beta   90.00
_cell.angle_gamma   90.00
#
_symmetry.space_group_name_H-M   'P 1'
#
loop_
_entity.id
_entity.type
_entity.pdbx_description
1 polymer ?
#
loop_
_entity_poly.entity_id
_entity_poly.type
_entity_poly.pdbx_seq_one_letter_code
_entity_poly.pdbx_strand_id
1 'polypeptide(L)'
;MGGIVKMATESKPLPSDIQAKMEQYRKELIAFEMSEPIKRNSSSCHWYFYKPMTDLTAFIVNVQGNECYIEVAYGYASTAFTRMAGDENALIEWGVSDEDITIREKVIICDETDEAAAKIKIVEMYAAYRSTQKDDLLLFAKEKRKAFIQQIQTKLKPLGFKKKANTWTRSLNDTYHLNFNAQKSAFSDQYYFNLSINRDGKNYFGGCYETRIAPNGMSPMDWQALDKEEFDFFLEKSVVPELEKIIGTPLAELGKIPSYWTGCHCNRQKCESCWQQKNLWESK
;
A
#
# COMPACT_ATOMS: atom_id res chain seq x y z
N MET A 1 3.69 34.07 18.74
CA MET A 1 2.87 33.18 19.59
C MET A 1 1.53 32.99 18.90
N GLY A 2 1.03 31.75 18.85
CA GLY A 2 -0.25 31.41 18.23
C GLY A 2 -0.15 30.16 17.36
N GLY A 3 0.38 29.08 17.93
CA GLY A 3 0.33 27.77 17.28
C GLY A 3 -1.09 27.23 17.32
N ILE A 4 -1.66 26.97 16.16
CA ILE A 4 -2.90 26.18 16.06
C ILE A 4 -2.50 24.73 16.33
N VAL A 5 -2.71 24.31 17.57
CA VAL A 5 -2.72 22.90 17.95
C VAL A 5 -3.88 22.28 17.19
N LYS A 6 -3.60 21.46 16.17
CA LYS A 6 -4.61 20.53 15.64
C LYS A 6 -4.98 19.61 16.79
N MET A 7 -6.15 19.84 17.39
CA MET A 7 -6.77 18.88 18.30
C MET A 7 -6.88 17.55 17.55
N ALA A 8 -6.36 16.48 18.15
CA ALA A 8 -6.67 15.14 17.74
C ALA A 8 -8.19 15.01 17.76
N THR A 9 -8.80 14.72 16.61
CA THR A 9 -10.20 14.32 16.54
C THR A 9 -10.37 13.10 17.43
N GLU A 10 -11.09 13.25 18.54
CA GLU A 10 -11.52 12.13 19.39
C GLU A 10 -12.19 11.10 18.48
N SER A 11 -11.58 9.92 18.37
CA SER A 11 -12.18 8.80 17.64
C SER A 11 -13.53 8.49 18.29
N LYS A 12 -14.62 8.51 17.51
CA LYS A 12 -15.92 8.07 18.00
C LYS A 12 -15.77 6.68 18.63
N PRO A 13 -16.40 6.42 19.78
CA PRO A 13 -16.40 5.09 20.38
C PRO A 13 -17.00 4.10 19.37
N LEU A 14 -16.42 2.89 19.32
CA LEU A 14 -16.95 1.84 18.46
C LEU A 14 -18.39 1.47 18.88
N PRO A 15 -19.23 1.06 17.93
CA PRO A 15 -20.52 0.44 18.24
C PRO A 15 -20.36 -0.72 19.22
N SER A 16 -21.33 -0.87 20.14
CA SER A 16 -21.23 -1.84 21.24
C SER A 16 -21.19 -3.30 20.75
N ASP A 17 -21.85 -3.59 19.63
CA ASP A 17 -21.84 -4.88 18.95
C ASP A 17 -20.47 -5.20 18.35
N ILE A 18 -19.84 -4.24 17.65
CA ILE A 18 -18.47 -4.39 17.14
C ILE A 18 -17.49 -4.61 18.30
N GLN A 19 -17.60 -3.82 19.38
CA GLN A 19 -16.75 -3.97 20.54
C GLN A 19 -16.94 -5.33 21.23
N ALA A 20 -18.17 -5.79 21.41
CA ALA A 20 -18.46 -7.10 21.99
C ALA A 20 -17.89 -8.23 21.12
N LYS A 21 -17.94 -8.08 19.80
CA LYS A 21 -17.40 -9.06 18.86
C LYS A 21 -15.88 -9.09 18.87
N MET A 22 -15.22 -7.93 18.92
CA MET A 22 -13.77 -7.87 19.12
C MET A 22 -13.35 -8.55 20.44
N GLU A 23 -14.09 -8.33 21.52
CA GLU A 23 -13.83 -8.98 22.82
C GLU A 23 -14.04 -10.50 22.77
N GLN A 24 -15.00 -10.98 21.97
CA GLN A 24 -15.13 -12.41 21.67
C GLN A 24 -13.87 -12.94 20.97
N TYR A 25 -13.40 -12.28 19.92
CA TYR A 25 -12.19 -12.70 19.19
C TYR A 25 -10.95 -12.67 20.08
N ARG A 26 -10.80 -11.65 20.93
CA ARG A 26 -9.72 -11.60 21.93
C ARG A 26 -9.69 -12.85 22.81
N LYS A 27 -10.85 -13.27 23.34
CA LYS A 27 -10.95 -14.48 24.16
C LYS A 27 -10.58 -15.74 23.38
N GLU A 28 -11.03 -15.85 22.12
CA GLU A 28 -10.67 -16.97 21.25
C GLU A 28 -9.16 -17.02 20.97
N LEU A 29 -8.54 -15.88 20.68
CA LEU A 29 -7.10 -15.79 20.40
C LEU A 29 -6.25 -16.08 21.64
N ILE A 30 -6.66 -15.60 22.82
CA ILE A 30 -5.99 -15.92 24.10
C ILE A 30 -6.15 -17.41 24.43
N ALA A 31 -7.33 -18.00 24.19
CA ALA A 31 -7.54 -19.44 24.36
C ALA A 31 -6.69 -20.27 23.38
N PHE A 32 -6.33 -19.70 22.23
CA PHE A 32 -5.35 -20.25 21.28
C PHE A 32 -3.88 -19.96 21.67
N GLU A 33 -3.66 -19.46 22.89
CA GLU A 33 -2.37 -19.10 23.49
C GLU A 33 -1.61 -18.04 22.67
N MET A 34 -2.34 -17.10 22.06
CA MET A 34 -1.75 -15.86 21.58
C MET A 34 -1.56 -14.87 22.74
N SER A 35 -0.53 -14.04 22.62
CA SER A 35 -0.18 -12.99 23.58
C SER A 35 -0.55 -11.61 23.06
N GLU A 36 -0.94 -10.73 23.96
CA GLU A 36 -1.08 -9.29 23.69
C GLU A 36 0.21 -8.55 24.09
N PRO A 37 0.63 -7.54 23.33
CA PRO A 37 1.80 -6.75 23.67
C PRO A 37 1.55 -5.80 24.86
N ILE A 38 2.58 -5.55 25.66
CA ILE A 38 2.48 -4.82 26.94
C ILE A 38 2.29 -3.30 26.76
N LYS A 39 3.11 -2.67 25.93
CA LYS A 39 3.23 -1.20 25.80
C LYS A 39 2.40 -0.62 24.69
N ARG A 40 1.97 -1.44 23.73
CA ARG A 40 0.99 -1.01 22.75
C ARG A 40 -0.36 -0.98 23.44
N ASN A 41 -0.70 0.18 24.02
CA ASN A 41 -2.07 0.46 24.43
C ASN A 41 -2.95 0.08 23.25
N SER A 42 -3.67 -1.03 23.35
CA SER A 42 -4.68 -1.41 22.39
C SER A 42 -5.59 -0.20 22.29
N SER A 43 -5.58 0.46 21.12
CA SER A 43 -6.56 1.52 20.92
C SER A 43 -7.93 0.87 21.11
N SER A 44 -8.96 1.65 21.45
CA SER A 44 -10.30 1.09 21.61
C SER A 44 -10.78 0.36 20.36
N CYS A 45 -10.14 0.58 19.21
CA CYS A 45 -10.50 0.01 17.93
C CYS A 45 -9.43 -0.86 17.25
N HIS A 46 -8.21 -1.04 17.77
CA HIS A 46 -7.16 -1.82 17.10
C HIS A 46 -6.30 -2.57 18.12
N TRP A 47 -6.43 -3.90 18.09
CA TRP A 47 -5.81 -4.83 19.04
C TRP A 47 -4.82 -5.76 18.34
N TYR A 48 -3.74 -6.09 19.02
CA TYR A 48 -2.59 -6.78 18.47
C TYR A 48 -2.37 -8.10 19.18
N PHE A 49 -2.21 -9.18 18.43
CA PHE A 49 -1.94 -10.49 19.00
C PHE A 49 -0.79 -11.16 18.25
N TYR A 50 0.06 -11.86 18.99
CA TYR A 50 1.13 -12.65 18.41
C TYR A 50 1.29 -13.99 19.11
N LYS A 51 1.79 -14.99 18.39
CA LYS A 51 2.24 -16.28 18.92
C LYS A 51 3.64 -16.56 18.37
N PRO A 52 4.68 -16.67 19.21
CA PRO A 52 6.00 -17.10 18.74
C PRO A 52 5.90 -18.50 18.13
N MET A 53 6.56 -18.71 16.98
CA MET A 53 6.46 -19.97 16.21
C MET A 53 7.82 -20.66 16.05
N THR A 54 8.84 -19.88 15.70
CA THR A 54 10.25 -20.31 15.75
C THR A 54 11.07 -19.25 16.48
N ASP A 55 12.39 -19.46 16.62
CA ASP A 55 13.30 -18.50 17.26
C ASP A 55 13.18 -17.08 16.68
N LEU A 56 12.88 -16.97 15.38
CA LEU A 56 12.88 -15.70 14.66
C LEU A 56 11.59 -15.43 13.87
N THR A 57 10.49 -16.13 14.17
CA THR A 57 9.19 -15.89 13.54
C THR A 57 8.03 -15.93 14.54
N ALA A 58 6.99 -15.15 14.25
CA ALA A 58 5.75 -15.15 15.00
C ALA A 58 4.56 -15.13 14.04
N PHE A 59 3.49 -15.82 14.43
CA PHE A 59 2.18 -15.70 13.82
C PHE A 59 1.45 -14.51 14.44
N ILE A 60 0.93 -13.63 13.60
CA ILE A 60 0.31 -12.36 13.98
C ILE A 60 -1.16 -12.39 13.58
N VAL A 61 -2.03 -11.91 14.47
CA VAL A 61 -3.43 -11.64 14.21
C VAL A 61 -3.76 -10.30 14.85
N ASN A 62 -4.03 -9.29 14.05
CA ASN A 62 -4.41 -7.96 14.51
C ASN A 62 -5.88 -7.72 14.14
N VAL A 63 -6.65 -7.19 15.08
CA VAL A 63 -8.10 -7.02 14.96
C VAL A 63 -8.41 -5.53 15.06
N GLN A 64 -9.00 -4.97 14.01
CA GLN A 64 -9.43 -3.59 13.96
C GLN A 64 -10.95 -3.48 13.80
N GLY A 65 -11.62 -2.86 14.77
CA GLY A 65 -13.04 -2.52 14.66
C GLY A 65 -13.25 -1.22 13.89
N ASN A 66 -14.30 -1.21 13.08
CA ASN A 66 -14.79 -0.04 12.34
C ASN A 66 -16.27 0.20 12.66
N GLU A 67 -16.90 1.20 12.03
CA GLU A 67 -18.30 1.58 12.33
C GLU A 67 -19.32 0.48 12.01
N CYS A 68 -19.01 -0.48 11.14
CA CYS A 68 -19.96 -1.54 10.75
C CYS A 68 -19.31 -2.89 10.41
N TYR A 69 -17.99 -3.03 10.57
CA TYR A 69 -17.26 -4.25 10.27
C TYR A 69 -16.00 -4.37 11.12
N ILE A 70 -15.43 -5.57 11.15
CA ILE A 70 -14.11 -5.84 11.73
C ILE A 70 -13.14 -6.20 10.62
N GLU A 71 -11.99 -5.54 10.58
CA GLU A 71 -10.86 -5.93 9.75
C GLU A 71 -9.90 -6.80 10.57
N VAL A 72 -9.45 -7.91 10.00
CA VAL A 72 -8.42 -8.76 10.61
C VAL A 72 -7.23 -8.84 9.66
N ALA A 73 -6.09 -8.32 10.11
CA ALA A 73 -4.81 -8.49 9.43
C ALA A 73 -4.04 -9.64 10.08
N TYR A 74 -3.60 -10.62 9.30
CA TYR A 74 -2.99 -11.82 9.84
C TYR A 74 -1.89 -12.36 8.94
N GLY A 75 -0.98 -13.13 9.53
CA GLY A 75 0.12 -13.75 8.79
C GLY A 75 1.36 -13.96 9.64
N TYR A 76 2.51 -14.07 8.98
CA TYR A 76 3.78 -14.36 9.65
C TYR A 76 4.73 -13.17 9.56
N ALA A 77 5.39 -12.87 10.67
CA ALA A 77 6.39 -11.83 10.78
C ALA A 77 7.75 -12.42 11.16
N SER A 78 8.81 -11.90 10.53
CA SER A 78 10.17 -12.03 11.04
C SER A 78 10.32 -11.19 12.32
N THR A 79 10.73 -11.79 13.43
CA THR A 79 10.91 -11.09 14.71
C THR A 79 12.29 -10.45 14.86
N ALA A 80 13.24 -10.77 13.96
CA ALA A 80 14.60 -10.23 13.97
C ALA A 80 14.71 -8.70 13.81
N PHE A 81 13.61 -8.01 13.49
CA PHE A 81 13.58 -6.60 13.12
C PHE A 81 12.44 -5.82 13.77
N THR A 82 12.01 -6.16 14.99
CA THR A 82 11.02 -5.34 15.73
C THR A 82 11.68 -4.01 16.18
N ARG A 83 11.89 -3.14 15.18
CA ARG A 83 12.23 -1.70 15.10
C ARG A 83 13.25 -1.07 16.07
N MET A 84 13.90 -1.78 16.98
CA MET A 84 14.97 -1.23 17.82
C MET A 84 16.20 -2.16 17.84
N ALA A 85 17.35 -1.64 17.43
CA ALA A 85 18.62 -2.36 17.59
C ALA A 85 18.90 -2.53 19.09
N GLY A 86 19.03 -3.78 19.55
CA GLY A 86 19.28 -4.11 20.95
C GLY A 86 18.04 -4.35 21.82
N ASP A 87 16.83 -4.42 21.23
CA ASP A 87 15.61 -4.75 21.97
C ASP A 87 15.09 -6.14 21.60
N GLU A 88 15.59 -7.16 22.30
CA GLU A 88 15.12 -8.54 22.20
C GLU A 88 13.65 -8.70 22.66
N ASN A 89 13.11 -7.71 23.38
CA ASN A 89 11.75 -7.73 23.92
C ASN A 89 10.73 -6.95 23.08
N ALA A 90 11.13 -6.33 21.96
CA ALA A 90 10.24 -5.45 21.21
C ALA A 90 8.96 -6.14 20.72
N LEU A 91 8.99 -7.44 20.40
CA LEU A 91 7.78 -8.21 20.11
C LEU A 91 6.81 -8.26 21.30
N ILE A 92 7.34 -8.49 22.52
CA ILE A 92 6.54 -8.57 23.75
C ILE A 92 5.98 -7.19 24.12
N GLU A 93 6.78 -6.14 23.92
CA GLU A 93 6.37 -4.79 24.26
C GLU A 93 5.38 -4.19 23.26
N TRP A 94 5.59 -4.40 21.95
CA TRP A 94 4.91 -3.64 20.90
C TRP A 94 4.14 -4.50 19.89
N GLY A 95 4.36 -5.82 19.89
CA GLY A 95 3.80 -6.71 18.89
C GLY A 95 4.33 -6.38 17.49
N VAL A 96 3.53 -6.69 16.47
CA VAL A 96 3.85 -6.40 15.07
C VAL A 96 2.70 -5.59 14.48
N SER A 97 3.01 -4.45 13.84
CA SER A 97 2.01 -3.68 13.10
C SER A 97 1.59 -4.41 11.82
N ASP A 98 0.39 -4.18 11.33
CA ASP A 98 -0.13 -4.83 10.11
C ASP A 98 0.84 -4.71 8.93
N GLU A 99 1.43 -3.53 8.77
CA GLU A 99 2.34 -3.21 7.67
C GLU A 99 3.73 -3.86 7.80
N ASP A 100 4.09 -4.30 9.02
CA ASP A 100 5.33 -5.00 9.33
C ASP A 100 5.20 -6.53 9.28
N ILE A 101 3.97 -7.07 9.15
CA ILE A 101 3.76 -8.49 8.91
C ILE A 101 4.41 -8.85 7.56
N THR A 102 5.33 -9.82 7.58
CA THR A 102 6.22 -10.15 6.45
C THR A 102 5.48 -10.79 5.29
N ILE A 103 4.62 -11.77 5.60
CA ILE A 103 3.62 -12.32 4.68
C ILE A 103 2.28 -12.10 5.34
N ARG A 104 1.42 -11.28 4.74
CA ARG A 104 0.13 -10.92 5.33
C ARG A 104 -1.03 -11.06 4.36
N GLU A 105 -2.19 -11.29 4.94
CA GLU A 105 -3.48 -11.20 4.31
C GLU A 105 -4.43 -10.38 5.20
N LYS A 106 -5.53 -9.94 4.62
CA LYS A 106 -6.59 -9.22 5.33
C LYS A 106 -7.94 -9.82 4.99
N VAL A 107 -8.83 -9.81 5.98
CA VAL A 107 -10.24 -10.17 5.81
C VAL A 107 -11.10 -9.10 6.48
N ILE A 108 -12.23 -8.82 5.85
CA ILE A 108 -13.28 -7.95 6.39
C ILE A 108 -14.42 -8.85 6.82
N ILE A 109 -14.90 -8.66 8.05
CA ILE A 109 -15.98 -9.41 8.65
C ILE A 109 -17.15 -8.46 8.88
N CYS A 110 -18.18 -8.57 8.04
CA CYS A 110 -19.43 -7.84 8.20
C CYS A 110 -20.49 -8.67 8.93
N ASP A 111 -20.44 -10.00 8.76
CA ASP A 111 -21.42 -10.93 9.32
C ASP A 111 -20.83 -12.32 9.64
N GLU A 112 -21.68 -13.26 10.06
CA GLU A 112 -21.29 -14.61 10.44
C GLU A 112 -20.75 -15.46 9.27
N THR A 113 -21.18 -15.17 8.03
CA THR A 113 -20.68 -15.85 6.83
C THR A 113 -19.25 -15.44 6.56
N ASP A 114 -18.97 -14.13 6.63
CA ASP A 114 -17.61 -13.60 6.51
C ASP A 114 -16.72 -14.14 7.64
N GLU A 115 -17.24 -14.24 8.86
CA GLU A 115 -16.49 -14.78 10.00
C GLU A 115 -16.09 -16.24 9.78
N ALA A 116 -17.01 -17.08 9.32
CA ALA A 116 -16.74 -18.49 9.03
C ALA A 116 -15.65 -18.61 7.94
N ALA A 117 -15.74 -17.81 6.88
CA ALA A 117 -14.75 -17.77 5.82
C ALA A 117 -13.38 -17.26 6.31
N ALA A 118 -13.38 -16.20 7.13
CA ALA A 118 -12.18 -15.63 7.73
C ALA A 118 -11.44 -16.65 8.60
N LYS A 119 -12.17 -17.37 9.45
CA LYS A 119 -11.59 -18.41 10.33
C LYS A 119 -10.86 -19.49 9.52
N ILE A 120 -11.43 -19.93 8.40
CA ILE A 120 -10.79 -20.90 7.51
C ILE A 120 -9.46 -20.35 6.98
N LYS A 121 -9.48 -19.15 6.39
CA LYS A 121 -8.27 -18.54 5.81
C LYS A 121 -7.16 -18.30 6.84
N ILE A 122 -7.53 -17.85 8.04
CA ILE A 122 -6.57 -17.63 9.14
C ILE A 122 -5.92 -18.95 9.58
N VAL A 123 -6.71 -20.03 9.69
CA VAL A 123 -6.19 -21.37 10.04
C VAL A 123 -5.32 -21.93 8.93
N GLU A 124 -5.68 -21.74 7.66
CA GLU A 124 -4.86 -22.15 6.51
C GLU A 124 -3.51 -21.42 6.50
N MET A 125 -3.51 -20.09 6.68
CA MET A 125 -2.29 -19.30 6.81
C MET A 125 -1.45 -19.76 7.98
N TYR A 126 -2.07 -19.99 9.15
CA TYR A 126 -1.38 -20.52 10.33
C TYR A 126 -0.69 -21.85 10.01
N ALA A 127 -1.42 -22.82 9.44
CA ALA A 127 -0.88 -24.13 9.13
C ALA A 127 0.23 -24.09 8.06
N ALA A 128 0.11 -23.22 7.05
CA ALA A 128 1.03 -23.14 5.92
C ALA A 128 2.46 -22.75 6.31
N TYR A 129 2.63 -21.87 7.30
CA TYR A 129 3.94 -21.29 7.64
C TYR A 129 4.41 -21.55 9.08
N ARG A 130 3.69 -22.35 9.88
CA ARG A 130 3.99 -22.57 11.32
C ARG A 130 5.39 -23.05 11.67
N SER A 131 6.10 -23.65 10.71
CA SER A 131 7.47 -24.15 10.90
C SER A 131 8.47 -23.45 9.98
N THR A 132 8.06 -22.40 9.28
CA THR A 132 8.89 -21.65 8.34
C THR A 132 9.91 -20.81 9.11
N GLN A 133 11.19 -20.97 8.77
CA GLN A 133 12.26 -20.17 9.36
C GLN A 133 12.31 -18.77 8.73
N LYS A 134 12.95 -17.83 9.43
CA LYS A 134 13.01 -16.42 9.03
C LYS A 134 13.47 -16.23 7.58
N ASP A 135 14.55 -16.89 7.18
CA ASP A 135 15.14 -16.67 5.85
C ASP A 135 14.24 -17.21 4.73
N ASP A 136 13.55 -18.33 4.97
CA ASP A 136 12.55 -18.86 4.05
C ASP A 136 11.32 -17.95 3.97
N LEU A 137 10.87 -17.41 5.11
CA LEU A 137 9.76 -16.45 5.17
C LEU A 137 10.07 -15.19 4.34
N LEU A 138 11.29 -14.66 4.48
CA LEU A 138 11.76 -13.51 3.70
C LEU A 138 11.87 -13.84 2.21
N LEU A 139 12.27 -15.06 1.86
CA LEU A 139 12.30 -15.52 0.47
C LEU A 139 10.90 -15.62 -0.13
N PHE A 140 9.93 -16.17 0.59
CA PHE A 140 8.53 -16.21 0.16
C PHE A 140 7.95 -14.81 -0.06
N ALA A 141 8.18 -13.88 0.86
CA ALA A 141 7.76 -12.48 0.70
C ALA A 141 8.40 -11.81 -0.52
N LYS A 142 9.68 -12.11 -0.79
CA LYS A 142 10.41 -11.62 -1.97
C LYS A 142 9.81 -12.16 -3.27
N GLU A 143 9.48 -13.46 -3.34
CA GLU A 143 8.87 -14.04 -4.54
C GLU A 143 7.43 -13.55 -4.74
N LYS A 144 6.63 -13.37 -3.68
CA LYS A 144 5.31 -12.71 -3.75
C LYS A 144 5.44 -11.30 -4.33
N ARG A 145 6.39 -10.48 -3.83
CA ARG A 145 6.63 -9.12 -4.34
C ARG A 145 7.06 -9.14 -5.81
N LYS A 146 7.91 -10.08 -6.21
CA LYS A 146 8.34 -10.25 -7.60
C LYS A 146 7.15 -10.58 -8.50
N ALA A 147 6.25 -11.46 -8.07
CA ALA A 147 5.02 -11.77 -8.80
C ALA A 147 4.11 -10.54 -8.94
N PHE A 148 3.91 -9.77 -7.87
CA PHE A 148 3.17 -8.51 -7.90
C PHE A 148 3.75 -7.50 -8.92
N ILE A 149 5.06 -7.25 -8.89
CA ILE A 149 5.72 -6.36 -9.86
C ILE A 149 5.63 -6.93 -11.29
N GLN A 150 5.62 -8.26 -11.44
CA GLN A 150 5.48 -8.91 -12.74
C GLN A 150 4.07 -8.73 -13.32
N GLN A 151 3.02 -8.68 -12.51
CA GLN A 151 1.65 -8.37 -12.98
C GLN A 151 1.60 -6.99 -13.65
N ILE A 152 2.19 -5.97 -13.03
CA ILE A 152 2.32 -4.62 -13.61
C ILE A 152 3.07 -4.69 -14.95
N GLN A 153 4.23 -5.38 -14.97
CA GLN A 153 5.01 -5.54 -16.20
C GLN A 153 4.20 -6.16 -17.34
N THR A 154 3.38 -7.17 -17.05
CA THR A 154 2.55 -7.85 -18.05
C THR A 154 1.55 -6.89 -18.70
N LYS A 155 0.94 -5.97 -17.92
CA LYS A 155 0.00 -4.98 -18.46
C LYS A 155 0.70 -3.83 -19.20
N LEU A 156 1.90 -3.42 -18.76
CA LEU A 156 2.60 -2.26 -19.35
C LEU A 156 3.49 -2.59 -20.55
N LYS A 157 3.95 -3.85 -20.69
CA LYS A 157 4.79 -4.28 -21.82
C LYS A 157 4.12 -4.05 -23.19
N PRO A 158 2.84 -4.41 -23.42
CA PRO A 158 2.16 -4.15 -24.69
C PRO A 158 2.08 -2.66 -25.02
N LEU A 159 2.03 -1.80 -24.00
CA LEU A 159 2.11 -0.36 -24.13
C LEU A 159 3.55 0.15 -24.33
N GLY A 160 4.51 -0.68 -24.77
CA GLY A 160 5.86 -0.24 -25.15
C GLY A 160 6.76 0.24 -24.01
N PHE A 161 6.38 0.02 -22.75
CA PHE A 161 7.21 0.40 -21.60
C PHE A 161 8.40 -0.55 -21.40
N LYS A 162 9.54 0.03 -21.05
CA LYS A 162 10.75 -0.68 -20.59
C LYS A 162 10.88 -0.55 -19.09
N LYS A 163 11.13 -1.66 -18.40
CA LYS A 163 11.24 -1.69 -16.93
C LYS A 163 12.69 -1.59 -16.47
N LYS A 164 12.90 -0.79 -15.43
CA LYS A 164 14.11 -0.73 -14.61
C LYS A 164 13.70 -0.66 -13.14
N ALA A 165 14.07 -1.67 -12.34
CA ALA A 165 13.58 -1.83 -10.97
C ALA A 165 12.04 -1.76 -10.90
N ASN A 166 11.47 -0.78 -10.17
CA ASN A 166 10.02 -0.59 -10.04
C ASN A 166 9.48 0.55 -10.93
N THR A 167 10.27 0.98 -11.91
CA THR A 167 9.90 2.06 -12.82
C THR A 167 9.78 1.52 -14.25
N TRP A 168 8.72 1.92 -14.93
CA TRP A 168 8.43 1.65 -16.33
C TRP A 168 8.50 2.94 -17.10
N THR A 169 9.37 2.99 -18.10
CA THR A 169 9.61 4.19 -18.92
C THR A 169 9.25 3.93 -20.38
N ARG A 170 8.59 4.91 -21.01
CA ARG A 170 8.32 4.94 -22.46
C ARG A 170 8.59 6.34 -23.00
N SER A 171 9.36 6.44 -24.09
CA SER A 171 9.52 7.70 -24.82
C SER A 171 8.18 8.13 -25.43
N LEU A 172 7.84 9.41 -25.26
CA LEU A 172 6.70 10.05 -25.92
C LEU A 172 7.13 10.75 -27.20
N ASN A 173 8.33 11.36 -27.20
CA ASN A 173 9.01 11.94 -28.35
C ASN A 173 10.51 12.11 -28.01
N ASP A 174 11.28 12.79 -28.86
CA ASP A 174 12.73 13.00 -28.69
C ASP A 174 13.12 13.85 -27.47
N THR A 175 12.15 14.47 -26.80
CA THR A 175 12.36 15.37 -25.66
C THR A 175 11.74 14.85 -24.37
N TYR A 176 10.72 13.99 -24.43
CA TYR A 176 9.89 13.63 -23.29
C TYR A 176 9.69 12.13 -23.19
N HIS A 177 9.65 11.64 -21.95
CA HIS A 177 9.27 10.28 -21.61
C HIS A 177 8.21 10.24 -20.51
N LEU A 178 7.40 9.19 -20.56
CA LEU A 178 6.40 8.83 -19.58
C LEU A 178 6.97 7.77 -18.62
N ASN A 179 6.80 7.99 -17.33
CA ASN A 179 7.18 7.07 -16.26
C ASN A 179 5.95 6.65 -15.47
N PHE A 180 5.76 5.34 -15.32
CA PHE A 180 4.94 4.76 -14.27
C PHE A 180 5.87 4.15 -13.22
N ASN A 181 5.71 4.51 -11.95
CA ASN A 181 6.58 4.08 -10.87
C ASN A 181 5.76 3.48 -9.73
N ALA A 182 5.99 2.20 -9.43
CA ALA A 182 5.51 1.56 -8.21
C ALA A 182 6.51 1.86 -7.08
N GLN A 183 6.35 3.03 -6.46
CA GLN A 183 7.22 3.49 -5.38
C GLN A 183 6.85 2.81 -4.07
N LYS A 184 7.75 2.00 -3.52
CA LYS A 184 7.62 1.49 -2.16
C LYS A 184 7.70 2.64 -1.16
N SER A 185 6.81 2.65 -0.16
CA SER A 185 6.86 3.56 0.97
C SER A 185 8.20 3.44 1.72
N ALA A 186 8.71 4.57 2.22
CA ALA A 186 9.88 4.58 3.09
C ALA A 186 9.55 4.13 4.52
N PHE A 187 8.27 4.13 4.88
CA PHE A 187 7.78 3.91 6.24
C PHE A 187 7.07 2.56 6.41
N SER A 188 6.73 1.88 5.31
CA SER A 188 5.92 0.67 5.30
C SER A 188 6.22 -0.22 4.10
N ASP A 189 5.65 -1.42 4.08
CA ASP A 189 5.73 -2.31 2.92
C ASP A 189 4.72 -1.99 1.81
N GLN A 190 4.05 -0.84 1.86
CA GLN A 190 3.01 -0.45 0.89
C GLN A 190 3.58 0.32 -0.31
N TYR A 191 2.77 0.51 -1.36
CA TYR A 191 3.18 1.13 -2.62
C TYR A 191 2.34 2.35 -3.01
N TYR A 192 3.02 3.37 -3.56
CA TYR A 192 2.42 4.46 -4.31
C TYR A 192 2.58 4.19 -5.81
N PHE A 193 1.55 4.45 -6.62
CA PHE A 193 1.64 4.36 -8.08
C PHE A 193 1.69 5.75 -8.68
N ASN A 194 2.90 6.23 -8.92
CA ASN A 194 3.14 7.56 -9.46
C ASN A 194 3.26 7.50 -10.98
N LEU A 195 2.65 8.48 -11.63
CA LEU A 195 2.71 8.69 -13.06
C LEU A 195 3.35 10.04 -13.32
N SER A 196 4.38 10.10 -14.16
CA SER A 196 5.04 11.37 -14.48
C SER A 196 5.47 11.48 -15.93
N ILE A 197 5.42 12.70 -16.46
CA ILE A 197 6.04 13.05 -17.75
C ILE A 197 7.28 13.86 -17.44
N ASN A 198 8.42 13.38 -17.91
CA ASN A 198 9.72 13.97 -17.65
C ASN A 198 10.41 14.34 -18.96
N ARG A 199 11.30 15.32 -18.89
CA ARG A 199 12.12 15.73 -20.02
C ARG A 199 13.45 14.97 -20.00
N ASP A 200 13.87 14.49 -21.16
CA ASP A 200 15.16 13.82 -21.33
C ASP A 200 16.34 14.77 -21.03
N GLY A 201 17.39 14.24 -20.41
CA GLY A 201 18.65 14.95 -20.17
C GLY A 201 18.64 15.99 -19.03
N LYS A 202 17.54 16.16 -18.28
CA LYS A 202 17.52 17.03 -17.09
C LYS A 202 17.20 16.25 -15.82
N ASN A 203 18.15 16.26 -14.87
CA ASN A 203 17.97 15.83 -13.47
C ASN A 203 17.15 16.87 -12.68
N TYR A 204 15.98 17.27 -13.18
CA TYR A 204 15.08 18.08 -12.36
C TYR A 204 14.40 17.15 -11.35
N PHE A 205 14.53 17.47 -10.06
CA PHE A 205 13.87 16.79 -8.94
C PHE A 205 12.32 16.95 -8.95
N GLY A 206 11.74 17.49 -10.02
CA GLY A 206 10.31 17.50 -10.26
C GLY A 206 10.07 17.24 -11.75
N GLY A 207 9.27 16.23 -12.06
CA GLY A 207 8.86 15.98 -13.44
C GLY A 207 8.14 17.18 -14.05
N CYS A 208 7.97 17.21 -15.37
CA CYS A 208 7.14 18.25 -16.00
C CYS A 208 5.66 18.10 -15.59
N TYR A 209 5.26 16.86 -15.31
CA TYR A 209 3.98 16.50 -14.74
C TYR A 209 4.14 15.31 -13.81
N GLU A 210 3.41 15.29 -12.71
CA GLU A 210 3.30 14.16 -11.80
C GLU A 210 1.88 14.05 -11.25
N THR A 211 1.36 12.84 -11.22
CA THR A 211 0.12 12.49 -10.52
C THR A 211 0.26 11.13 -9.86
N ARG A 212 -0.71 10.79 -9.01
CA ARG A 212 -0.80 9.48 -8.40
C ARG A 212 -2.12 8.83 -8.77
N ILE A 213 -2.05 7.57 -9.20
CA ILE A 213 -3.23 6.74 -9.44
C ILE A 213 -3.39 5.84 -8.23
N ALA A 214 -4.55 5.91 -7.57
CA ALA A 214 -4.81 5.17 -6.34
C ALA A 214 -5.98 4.19 -6.56
N PRO A 215 -5.80 2.87 -6.33
CA PRO A 215 -6.91 1.92 -6.37
C PRO A 215 -7.92 2.29 -5.29
N ASN A 216 -9.16 2.58 -5.68
CA ASN A 216 -10.24 3.01 -4.77
C ASN A 216 -9.85 4.17 -3.83
N GLY A 217 -8.96 5.07 -4.27
CA GLY A 217 -8.46 6.17 -3.45
C GLY A 217 -7.45 5.77 -2.37
N MET A 218 -7.07 4.49 -2.27
CA MET A 218 -6.09 4.01 -1.30
C MET A 218 -4.66 4.39 -1.71
N SER A 219 -4.01 5.20 -0.89
CA SER A 219 -2.65 5.67 -1.16
C SER A 219 -1.87 6.00 0.12
N PRO A 220 -0.83 5.23 0.49
CA PRO A 220 -0.27 4.08 -0.23
C PRO A 220 -1.21 2.86 -0.19
N MET A 221 -1.05 1.95 -1.15
CA MET A 221 -1.83 0.71 -1.25
C MET A 221 -1.05 -0.48 -0.68
N ASP A 222 -1.76 -1.33 0.05
CA ASP A 222 -1.22 -2.60 0.56
C ASP A 222 -1.27 -3.70 -0.50
N TRP A 223 -0.11 -3.94 -1.14
CA TRP A 223 0.01 -4.90 -2.24
C TRP A 223 -0.11 -6.36 -1.82
N GLN A 224 0.05 -6.67 -0.53
CA GLN A 224 -0.10 -8.04 -0.03
C GLN A 224 -1.54 -8.37 0.30
N ALA A 225 -2.30 -7.36 0.74
CA ALA A 225 -3.68 -7.51 1.19
C ALA A 225 -4.72 -7.32 0.09
N LEU A 226 -4.35 -6.66 -1.02
CA LEU A 226 -5.24 -6.51 -2.17
C LEU A 226 -5.31 -7.83 -2.94
N ASP A 227 -6.52 -8.26 -3.26
CA ASP A 227 -6.75 -9.45 -4.08
C ASP A 227 -6.13 -9.27 -5.48
N LYS A 228 -5.68 -10.38 -6.07
CA LYS A 228 -4.97 -10.35 -7.34
C LYS A 228 -5.87 -9.88 -8.48
N GLU A 229 -7.09 -10.39 -8.53
CA GLU A 229 -8.09 -10.04 -9.53
C GLU A 229 -8.53 -8.58 -9.35
N GLU A 230 -8.66 -8.09 -8.11
CA GLU A 230 -8.88 -6.67 -7.82
C GLU A 230 -7.73 -5.78 -8.31
N PHE A 231 -6.48 -6.21 -8.11
CA PHE A 231 -5.31 -5.46 -8.60
C PHE A 231 -5.23 -5.46 -10.12
N ASP A 232 -5.49 -6.60 -10.77
CA ASP A 232 -5.56 -6.70 -12.23
C ASP A 232 -6.67 -5.78 -12.78
N PHE A 233 -7.85 -5.76 -12.14
CA PHE A 233 -8.93 -4.86 -12.49
C PHE A 233 -8.51 -3.39 -12.36
N PHE A 234 -7.83 -3.00 -11.27
CA PHE A 234 -7.27 -1.66 -11.12
C PHE A 234 -6.30 -1.29 -12.25
N LEU A 235 -5.39 -2.19 -12.61
CA LEU A 235 -4.46 -1.96 -13.70
C LEU A 235 -5.20 -1.76 -15.03
N GLU A 236 -6.19 -2.59 -15.33
CA GLU A 236 -6.94 -2.56 -16.58
C GLU A 236 -7.92 -1.39 -16.70
N LYS A 237 -8.52 -0.95 -15.59
CA LYS A 237 -9.58 0.06 -15.60
C LYS A 237 -9.12 1.46 -15.23
N SER A 238 -7.99 1.59 -14.53
CA SER A 238 -7.48 2.88 -14.09
C SER A 238 -6.11 3.20 -14.67
N VAL A 239 -5.16 2.28 -14.57
CA VAL A 239 -3.76 2.57 -14.98
C VAL A 239 -3.62 2.54 -16.51
N VAL A 240 -3.96 1.43 -17.15
CA VAL A 240 -3.80 1.23 -18.60
C VAL A 240 -4.53 2.31 -19.42
N PRO A 241 -5.80 2.64 -19.15
CA PRO A 241 -6.52 3.65 -19.93
C PRO A 241 -5.90 5.05 -19.80
N GLU A 242 -5.41 5.41 -18.62
CA GLU A 242 -4.73 6.69 -18.39
C GLU A 242 -3.39 6.75 -19.14
N LEU A 243 -2.63 5.65 -19.14
CA LEU A 243 -1.39 5.55 -19.91
C LEU A 243 -1.64 5.61 -21.42
N GLU A 244 -2.63 4.88 -21.92
CA GLU A 244 -3.01 4.88 -23.34
C GLU A 244 -3.46 6.27 -23.79
N LYS A 245 -4.25 6.97 -22.97
CA LYS A 245 -4.64 8.35 -23.24
C LYS A 245 -3.44 9.27 -23.39
N ILE A 246 -2.46 9.21 -22.49
CA ILE A 246 -1.24 10.03 -22.58
C ILE A 246 -0.41 9.64 -23.80
N ILE A 247 -0.26 8.34 -24.07
CA ILE A 247 0.52 7.83 -25.21
C ILE A 247 -0.11 8.24 -26.55
N GLY A 248 -1.43 8.14 -26.66
CA GLY A 248 -2.19 8.42 -27.89
C GLY A 248 -2.45 9.90 -28.14
N THR A 249 -2.18 10.78 -27.17
CA THR A 249 -2.46 12.21 -27.27
C THR A 249 -1.16 13.00 -27.41
N PRO A 250 -0.96 13.79 -28.49
CA PRO A 250 0.17 14.70 -28.58
C PRO A 250 0.25 15.59 -27.33
N LEU A 251 1.45 15.80 -26.77
CA LEU A 251 1.61 16.54 -25.52
C LEU A 251 0.97 17.93 -25.56
N ALA A 252 1.00 18.63 -26.71
CA ALA A 252 0.32 19.90 -26.87
C ALA A 252 -1.20 19.77 -26.64
N GLU A 253 -1.86 18.74 -27.16
CA GLU A 253 -3.30 18.53 -26.92
C GLU A 253 -3.57 18.07 -25.48
N LEU A 254 -2.70 17.23 -24.91
CA LEU A 254 -2.78 16.82 -23.51
C LEU A 254 -2.73 18.04 -22.57
N GLY A 255 -1.91 19.03 -22.92
CA GLY A 255 -1.76 20.28 -22.17
C GLY A 255 -3.02 21.15 -22.15
N LYS A 256 -4.00 20.91 -23.04
CA LYS A 256 -5.30 21.61 -23.04
C LYS A 256 -6.28 21.02 -22.04
N ILE A 257 -6.03 19.82 -21.52
CA ILE A 257 -6.96 19.10 -20.65
C ILE A 257 -6.75 19.55 -19.19
N PRO A 258 -7.76 20.18 -18.53
CA PRO A 258 -7.58 20.77 -17.20
C PRO A 258 -7.12 19.79 -16.11
N SER A 259 -7.48 18.51 -16.20
CA SER A 259 -7.09 17.48 -15.23
C SER A 259 -5.57 17.25 -15.16
N TYR A 260 -4.81 17.60 -16.21
CA TYR A 260 -3.35 17.47 -16.21
C TYR A 260 -2.64 18.70 -15.64
N TRP A 261 -3.37 19.79 -15.38
CA TRP A 261 -2.77 21.04 -14.91
C TRP A 261 -2.38 20.99 -13.44
N THR A 262 -3.07 20.20 -12.62
CA THR A 262 -2.82 20.05 -11.18
C THR A 262 -1.50 19.35 -10.89
N GLY A 263 -1.03 18.51 -11.81
CA GLY A 263 0.24 17.79 -11.68
C GLY A 263 1.47 18.54 -12.20
N CYS A 264 1.34 19.78 -12.68
CA CYS A 264 2.45 20.49 -13.31
C CYS A 264 3.34 21.23 -12.30
N HIS A 265 4.60 20.81 -12.19
CA HIS A 265 5.55 21.37 -11.22
C HIS A 265 6.16 22.72 -11.60
N CYS A 266 6.01 23.20 -12.85
CA CYS A 266 6.63 24.47 -13.25
C CYS A 266 5.83 25.72 -12.82
N ASN A 267 4.78 25.55 -12.01
CA ASN A 267 3.91 26.60 -11.46
C ASN A 267 3.48 27.66 -12.49
N ARG A 268 3.41 27.29 -13.77
CA ARG A 268 2.99 28.15 -14.89
C ARG A 268 3.79 29.45 -15.09
N GLN A 269 4.95 29.65 -14.45
CA GLN A 269 5.64 30.94 -14.48
C GLN A 269 6.98 30.99 -15.25
N LYS A 270 7.72 29.87 -15.44
CA LYS A 270 9.12 29.96 -15.92
C LYS A 270 9.63 28.74 -16.71
N CYS A 271 8.90 28.22 -17.70
CA CYS A 271 9.42 27.12 -18.51
C CYS A 271 9.10 27.27 -19.99
N GLU A 272 10.03 27.90 -20.75
CA GLU A 272 9.94 28.05 -22.21
C GLU A 272 9.77 26.72 -22.97
N SER A 273 10.08 25.60 -22.31
CA SER A 273 9.92 24.27 -22.88
C SER A 273 8.66 23.54 -22.39
N CYS A 274 7.82 24.14 -21.54
CA CYS A 274 6.68 23.44 -20.95
C CYS A 274 5.66 23.05 -22.01
N TRP A 275 5.41 21.74 -22.10
CA TRP A 275 4.44 21.19 -23.05
C TRP A 275 2.99 21.59 -22.74
N GLN A 276 2.70 22.04 -21.51
CA GLN A 276 1.39 22.58 -21.13
C GLN A 276 1.24 24.07 -21.47
N GLN A 277 2.34 24.85 -21.54
CA GLN A 277 2.27 26.30 -21.70
C GLN A 277 1.95 26.78 -23.12
N LYS A 278 2.05 25.94 -24.16
CA LYS A 278 1.67 26.40 -25.51
C LYS A 278 0.18 26.70 -25.70
N ASN A 279 -0.72 26.33 -24.77
CA ASN A 279 -2.17 26.49 -24.98
C ASN A 279 -2.90 27.45 -24.04
N LEU A 280 -2.23 28.00 -23.03
CA LEU A 280 -2.86 28.88 -22.05
C LEU A 280 -2.57 30.37 -22.29
N TRP A 281 -1.54 30.70 -23.07
CA TRP A 281 -1.15 32.09 -23.35
C TRP A 281 -1.69 32.63 -24.67
N GLU A 282 -2.11 31.76 -25.59
CA GLU A 282 -2.70 32.13 -26.89
C GLU A 282 -4.24 32.13 -26.88
N SER A 283 -4.87 31.78 -25.75
CA SER A 283 -6.33 31.87 -25.58
C SER A 283 -6.78 33.18 -24.93
N LYS A 284 -6.06 34.28 -25.18
CA LYS A 284 -6.53 35.64 -24.86
C LYS A 284 -7.21 36.26 -26.06
#